data_AF-A0A4J2CY38-F1
#
_entry.id   AF-A0A4J2CY38-F1
#
_cell.length_a   1.000
_cell.length_b   1.000
_cell.length_c   1.000
_cell.angle_alpha   90.00
_cell.angle_beta   90.00
_cell.angle_gamma   90.00
#
_symmetry.space_group_name_H-M   'P 1'
#
loop_
_entity.id
_entity.type
_entity.pdbx_description
1 polymer ?
#
loop_
_entity_poly.entity_id
_entity_poly.type
_entity_poly.pdbx_seq_one_letter_code
_entity_poly.pdbx_strand_id
1 'polypeptide(L)'
;MYQALYRKYRSQNFSQLVGQEVVAKTLKQAVEQEKISHAYLFSGPRGTGKTSVAKIFAKAMNCPNQVGGEPCNNCYICQAVTDGSLEDVIEMDAASNNGVDEIREIRDKSTYAPSLARYKVYIIDEVHMLSTGAFNALLKTLEEPTQNVVFILATTELHKIPATILSRVQRFEFKSIKTQDIKEHIHYILEKENISSEPEAVEIIARRAEGGMRDALSILDQALSLTQGNELTTAISEEITGTISLSALDDYVAALSQQDVPKALSCLDLLFDNGKSMTRFVTDLLHYLRDLLIVQTGGENTNHSSVFVENLALPQKNLFEMIRLATVSLADIKSSLQPKIYAEMMTVRLAEIKPEPALSGAVENEIATLRQEVARLKQELSNVGAVPKQVAPAPSRPATGKTVYRVDRNKVQSILQEAVENPDLARQNLIRLQNAWGEVIESLGGPDKALLVGSQPVAANEHHAILAFESNFNAGQTMKRDNLNTMFGNILSQAAGFSPEILAISMEEWKEVRAAFSAKAKSSQTEKEVEESLIPEGFEFLADKVKVEED
;
A
#
# COMPACT_ATOMS: atom_id res chain seq x y z
N MET A 1 43.63 -5.22 6.03
CA MET A 1 42.60 -5.02 5.00
C MET A 1 41.39 -4.43 5.69
N TYR A 2 40.94 -3.23 5.30
CA TYR A 2 39.77 -2.60 5.90
C TYR A 2 38.53 -3.46 5.63
N GLN A 3 37.78 -3.80 6.68
CA GLN A 3 36.53 -4.56 6.56
C GLN A 3 35.37 -3.61 6.85
N ALA A 4 34.50 -3.43 5.85
CA ALA A 4 33.32 -2.58 5.97
C ALA A 4 32.47 -2.96 7.20
N LEU A 5 31.92 -1.95 7.89
CA LEU A 5 31.19 -2.13 9.15
C LEU A 5 30.04 -3.15 9.05
N TYR A 6 29.28 -3.12 7.95
CA TYR A 6 28.17 -4.07 7.76
C TYR A 6 28.60 -5.55 7.67
N ARG A 7 29.88 -5.81 7.37
CA ARG A 7 30.47 -7.16 7.41
C ARG A 7 31.02 -7.47 8.80
N LYS A 8 31.74 -6.52 9.41
CA LYS A 8 32.36 -6.66 10.75
C LYS A 8 31.31 -6.88 11.85
N TYR A 9 30.20 -6.15 11.78
CA TYR A 9 29.11 -6.18 12.76
C TYR A 9 27.92 -7.03 12.32
N ARG A 10 28.11 -7.93 11.35
CA ARG A 10 27.05 -8.87 10.96
C ARG A 10 26.70 -9.78 12.13
N SER A 11 25.43 -9.82 12.53
CA SER A 11 24.95 -10.64 13.65
C SER A 11 25.36 -12.11 13.48
N GLN A 12 25.89 -12.71 14.55
CA GLN A 12 26.33 -14.11 14.59
C GLN A 12 25.42 -15.00 15.43
N ASN A 13 24.54 -14.41 16.24
CA ASN A 13 23.58 -15.07 17.12
C ASN A 13 22.18 -14.49 16.93
N PHE A 14 21.14 -15.23 17.33
CA PHE A 14 19.77 -14.72 17.30
C PHE A 14 19.57 -13.54 18.27
N SER A 15 20.28 -13.56 19.40
CA SER A 15 20.30 -12.48 20.40
C SER A 15 20.87 -11.14 19.89
N GLN A 16 21.63 -11.15 18.79
CA GLN A 16 22.23 -9.94 18.20
C GLN A 16 21.38 -9.35 17.07
N LEU A 17 20.19 -9.90 16.82
CA LEU A 17 19.30 -9.40 15.79
C LEU A 17 18.52 -8.21 16.30
N VAL A 18 18.52 -7.13 15.52
CA VAL A 18 17.85 -5.87 15.87
C VAL A 18 16.45 -5.84 15.24
N GLY A 19 15.42 -5.67 16.05
CA GLY A 19 14.03 -5.46 15.61
C GLY A 19 13.31 -6.70 15.03
N GLN A 20 13.85 -7.91 15.22
CA GLN A 20 13.30 -9.17 14.69
C GLN A 20 13.07 -10.24 15.78
N GLU A 21 12.59 -9.82 16.96
CA GLU A 21 12.51 -10.67 18.16
C GLU A 21 11.61 -11.89 17.97
N VAL A 22 10.47 -11.71 17.27
CA VAL A 22 9.50 -12.79 17.02
C VAL A 22 10.08 -13.87 16.12
N VAL A 23 10.75 -13.47 15.03
CA VAL A 23 11.38 -14.40 14.08
C VAL A 23 12.53 -15.13 14.78
N ALA A 24 13.39 -14.38 15.48
CA ALA A 24 14.52 -14.93 16.24
C ALA A 24 14.07 -15.97 17.27
N LYS A 25 13.05 -15.65 18.08
CA LYS A 25 12.50 -16.55 19.09
C LYS A 25 11.92 -17.83 18.48
N THR A 26 11.18 -17.71 17.39
CA THR A 26 10.52 -18.85 16.75
C THR A 26 11.53 -19.79 16.12
N LEU A 27 12.53 -19.27 15.40
CA LEU A 27 13.59 -20.09 14.81
C LEU A 27 14.46 -20.75 15.88
N LYS A 28 14.79 -20.02 16.95
CA LYS A 28 15.51 -20.56 18.12
C LYS A 28 14.76 -21.73 18.75
N GLN A 29 13.46 -21.60 18.96
CA GLN A 29 12.61 -22.69 19.49
C GLN A 29 12.51 -23.88 18.54
N ALA A 30 12.49 -23.65 17.22
CA ALA A 30 12.47 -24.73 16.24
C ALA A 30 13.75 -25.58 16.30
N VAL A 31 14.91 -24.95 16.49
CA VAL A 31 16.19 -25.65 16.71
C VAL A 31 16.20 -26.38 18.05
N GLU A 32 15.77 -25.72 19.13
CA GLU A 32 15.75 -26.30 20.47
C GLU A 32 14.84 -27.54 20.56
N GLN A 33 13.70 -27.52 19.86
CA GLN A 33 12.75 -28.64 19.84
C GLN A 33 13.04 -29.68 18.75
N GLU A 34 14.11 -29.50 17.97
CA GLU A 34 14.45 -30.30 16.79
C GLU A 34 13.30 -30.40 15.75
N LYS A 35 12.45 -29.38 15.67
CA LYS A 35 11.31 -29.28 14.74
C LYS A 35 11.69 -28.43 13.53
N ILE A 36 12.64 -28.93 12.75
CA ILE A 36 13.10 -28.27 11.53
C ILE A 36 12.22 -28.68 10.34
N SER A 37 11.65 -27.69 9.65
CA SER A 37 10.93 -27.87 8.39
C SER A 37 11.91 -28.08 7.23
N HIS A 38 11.46 -28.72 6.17
CA HIS A 38 12.24 -28.89 4.95
C HIS A 38 12.41 -27.58 4.17
N ALA A 39 11.53 -26.59 4.37
CA ALA A 39 11.61 -25.32 3.66
C ALA A 39 11.08 -24.12 4.45
N TYR A 40 11.80 -23.01 4.32
CA TYR A 40 11.56 -21.72 4.96
C TYR A 40 11.56 -20.61 3.92
N LEU A 41 10.65 -19.64 4.06
CA LEU A 41 10.61 -18.42 3.25
C LEU A 41 10.73 -17.19 4.14
N PHE A 42 11.80 -16.45 3.96
CA PHE A 42 12.09 -15.19 4.63
C PHE A 42 11.72 -14.05 3.69
N SER A 43 10.70 -13.29 4.05
CA SER A 43 10.18 -12.19 3.24
C SER A 43 10.28 -10.88 4.00
N GLY A 44 10.57 -9.78 3.30
CA GLY A 44 10.58 -8.45 3.91
C GLY A 44 11.56 -7.50 3.23
N PRO A 45 11.58 -6.21 3.62
CA PRO A 45 12.42 -5.20 2.99
C PRO A 45 13.91 -5.56 2.99
N ARG A 46 14.67 -4.96 2.07
CA ARG A 46 16.14 -5.12 2.02
C ARG A 46 16.76 -4.61 3.34
N GLY A 47 17.88 -5.21 3.74
CA GLY A 47 18.64 -4.75 4.90
C GLY A 47 18.06 -5.13 6.28
N THR A 48 16.92 -5.82 6.35
CA THR A 48 16.28 -6.30 7.59
C THR A 48 16.93 -7.55 8.22
N GLY A 49 17.94 -8.12 7.57
CA GLY A 49 18.73 -9.23 8.12
C GLY A 49 18.36 -10.63 7.64
N LYS A 50 17.48 -10.79 6.63
CA LYS A 50 17.05 -12.10 6.07
C LYS A 50 18.19 -13.10 5.86
N THR A 51 19.19 -12.74 5.05
CA THR A 51 20.35 -13.60 4.74
C THR A 51 21.22 -13.85 5.97
N SER A 52 21.33 -12.88 6.89
CA SER A 52 22.06 -13.07 8.15
C SER A 52 21.36 -14.08 9.05
N VAL A 53 20.04 -13.98 9.20
CA VAL A 53 19.23 -14.94 9.96
C VAL A 53 19.28 -16.32 9.33
N ALA A 54 19.26 -16.42 7.99
CA ALA A 54 19.44 -17.70 7.29
C ALA A 54 20.75 -18.39 7.68
N LYS A 55 21.86 -17.64 7.71
CA LYS A 55 23.15 -18.17 8.16
C LYS A 55 23.18 -18.54 9.64
N ILE A 56 22.62 -17.70 10.51
CA ILE A 56 22.53 -18.00 11.96
C ILE A 56 21.72 -19.28 12.18
N PHE A 57 20.60 -19.43 11.48
CA PHE A 57 19.76 -20.63 11.55
C PHE A 57 20.48 -21.88 11.03
N ALA A 58 21.17 -21.77 9.89
CA ALA A 58 22.02 -22.84 9.35
C ALA A 58 23.13 -23.27 10.33
N LYS A 59 23.73 -22.30 11.04
CA LYS A 59 24.69 -22.61 12.12
C LYS A 59 24.01 -23.30 13.28
N ALA A 60 22.88 -22.79 13.75
CA ALA A 60 22.19 -23.29 14.95
C ALA A 60 21.75 -24.75 14.79
N MET A 61 21.16 -25.10 13.63
CA MET A 61 20.72 -26.47 13.33
C MET A 61 21.85 -27.48 13.13
N ASN A 62 23.04 -27.02 12.72
CA ASN A 62 24.20 -27.88 12.46
C ASN A 62 25.26 -27.84 13.57
N CYS A 63 25.11 -26.98 14.57
CA CYS A 63 26.08 -26.79 15.63
C CYS A 63 25.97 -27.92 16.67
N PRO A 64 27.04 -28.72 16.91
CA PRO A 64 27.02 -29.81 17.88
C PRO A 64 26.93 -29.31 19.32
N ASN A 65 27.39 -28.07 19.56
CA ASN A 65 27.43 -27.42 20.88
C ASN A 65 26.34 -26.35 21.03
N GLN A 66 25.21 -26.48 20.31
CA GLN A 66 24.13 -25.49 20.37
C GLN A 66 23.44 -25.53 21.74
N VAL A 67 23.16 -24.37 22.32
CA VAL A 67 22.53 -24.26 23.64
C VAL A 67 21.25 -23.45 23.51
N GLY A 68 20.10 -24.08 23.78
CA GLY A 68 18.79 -23.46 23.70
C GLY A 68 18.48 -22.85 22.33
N GLY A 69 18.95 -23.46 21.24
CA GLY A 69 18.75 -22.98 19.88
C GLY A 69 19.76 -21.93 19.39
N GLU A 70 20.75 -21.53 20.19
CA GLU A 70 21.81 -20.60 19.76
C GLU A 70 23.06 -21.34 19.28
N PRO A 71 23.70 -20.89 18.19
CA PRO A 71 24.98 -21.45 17.74
C PRO A 71 26.13 -21.03 18.68
N CYS A 72 27.09 -21.93 18.90
CA CYS A 72 28.24 -21.65 19.77
C CYS A 72 29.27 -20.67 19.17
N ASN A 73 29.32 -20.54 17.83
CA ASN A 73 30.30 -19.77 17.07
C ASN A 73 31.79 -20.10 17.29
N ASN A 74 32.12 -21.13 18.07
CA ASN A 74 33.50 -21.55 18.34
C ASN A 74 33.86 -22.93 17.74
N CYS A 75 32.87 -23.71 17.30
CA CYS A 75 33.12 -25.00 16.68
C CYS A 75 33.47 -24.85 15.19
N TYR A 76 34.10 -25.88 14.62
CA TYR A 76 34.47 -25.94 13.21
C TYR A 76 33.29 -25.63 12.26
N ILE A 77 32.12 -26.23 12.51
CA ILE A 77 30.93 -26.02 11.68
C ILE A 77 30.49 -24.55 11.69
N CYS A 78 30.42 -23.92 12.87
CA CYS A 78 30.01 -22.52 12.94
C CYS A 78 31.00 -21.59 12.24
N GLN A 79 32.30 -21.84 12.39
CA GLN A 79 33.34 -21.05 11.71
C GLN A 79 33.27 -21.24 10.19
N ALA A 80 33.21 -22.49 9.73
CA ALA A 80 33.11 -22.82 8.29
C ALA A 80 31.86 -22.22 7.62
N VAL A 81 30.71 -22.16 8.31
CA VAL A 81 29.51 -21.46 7.79
C VAL A 81 29.69 -19.94 7.77
N THR A 82 30.44 -19.39 8.73
CA THR A 82 30.75 -17.94 8.75
C THR A 82 31.61 -17.54 7.57
N ASP A 83 32.62 -18.35 7.28
CA ASP A 83 33.60 -18.12 6.22
C ASP A 83 33.10 -18.57 4.84
N GLY A 84 31.97 -19.30 4.79
CA GLY A 84 31.38 -19.82 3.56
C GLY A 84 32.13 -21.03 2.98
N SER A 85 32.92 -21.72 3.78
CA SER A 85 33.73 -22.87 3.37
C SER A 85 33.05 -24.23 3.63
N LEU A 86 31.89 -24.25 4.29
CA LEU A 86 31.18 -25.50 4.57
C LEU A 86 30.39 -25.96 3.35
N GLU A 87 30.77 -27.10 2.76
CA GLU A 87 30.11 -27.67 1.57
C GLU A 87 28.62 -28.01 1.77
N ASP A 88 28.23 -28.29 3.01
CA ASP A 88 26.84 -28.59 3.38
C ASP A 88 25.96 -27.34 3.53
N VAL A 89 26.51 -26.12 3.46
CA VAL A 89 25.73 -24.88 3.49
C VAL A 89 26.05 -24.07 2.24
N ILE A 90 25.11 -24.08 1.30
CA ILE A 90 25.28 -23.52 -0.03
C ILE A 90 24.46 -22.24 -0.10
N GLU A 91 25.13 -21.11 -0.21
CA GLU A 91 24.52 -19.79 -0.43
C GLU A 91 24.56 -19.46 -1.94
N MET A 92 23.39 -19.17 -2.50
CA MET A 92 23.24 -18.80 -3.90
C MET A 92 22.39 -17.53 -4.00
N ASP A 93 22.87 -16.58 -4.79
CA ASP A 93 22.10 -15.41 -5.20
C ASP A 93 21.34 -15.72 -6.49
N ALA A 94 20.00 -15.73 -6.42
CA ALA A 94 19.14 -15.99 -7.57
C ALA A 94 19.20 -14.88 -8.63
N ALA A 95 19.67 -13.67 -8.29
CA ALA A 95 19.87 -12.62 -9.28
C ALA A 95 21.01 -12.96 -10.26
N SER A 96 22.02 -13.68 -9.78
CA SER A 96 23.17 -14.11 -10.58
C SER A 96 23.00 -15.51 -11.19
N ASN A 97 22.16 -16.35 -10.58
CA ASN A 97 21.93 -17.75 -10.95
C ASN A 97 20.43 -18.01 -11.19
N ASN A 98 19.82 -17.26 -12.12
CA ASN A 98 18.37 -17.30 -12.37
C ASN A 98 17.92 -18.41 -13.34
N GLY A 99 18.87 -19.11 -13.95
CA GLY A 99 18.63 -20.13 -14.96
C GLY A 99 18.04 -21.42 -14.39
N VAL A 100 17.44 -22.20 -15.29
CA VAL A 100 16.78 -23.46 -14.94
C VAL A 100 17.80 -24.56 -14.64
N ASP A 101 18.96 -24.51 -15.30
CA ASP A 101 19.97 -25.56 -15.22
C ASP A 101 20.72 -25.51 -13.89
N GLU A 102 20.99 -24.31 -13.34
CA GLU A 102 21.58 -24.14 -12.02
C GLU A 102 20.69 -24.72 -10.91
N ILE A 103 19.37 -24.47 -10.98
CA ILE A 103 18.41 -25.06 -10.03
C ILE A 103 18.28 -26.57 -10.21
N ARG A 104 18.38 -27.08 -11.45
CA ARG A 104 18.40 -28.54 -11.69
C ARG A 104 19.62 -29.18 -11.07
N GLU A 105 20.79 -28.57 -11.20
CA GLU A 105 22.00 -29.06 -10.53
C GLU A 105 21.84 -29.09 -9.01
N ILE A 106 21.23 -28.05 -8.42
CA ILE A 106 20.97 -27.99 -6.98
C ILE A 106 20.02 -29.11 -6.56
N ARG A 107 18.93 -29.32 -7.29
CA ARG A 107 18.00 -30.43 -7.05
C ARG A 107 18.71 -31.77 -7.12
N ASP A 108 19.54 -31.97 -8.13
CA ASP A 108 20.22 -33.24 -8.31
C ASP A 108 21.24 -33.45 -7.17
N LYS A 109 21.97 -32.40 -6.78
CA LYS A 109 22.90 -32.37 -5.63
C LYS A 109 22.19 -32.47 -4.27
N SER A 110 20.91 -32.11 -4.16
CA SER A 110 20.14 -32.21 -2.93
C SER A 110 19.67 -33.64 -2.63
N THR A 111 19.75 -34.56 -3.60
CA THR A 111 19.46 -35.99 -3.34
C THR A 111 20.53 -36.68 -2.49
N TYR A 112 21.73 -36.10 -2.38
CA TYR A 112 22.82 -36.66 -1.60
C TYR A 112 22.76 -36.21 -0.14
N ALA A 113 23.11 -37.13 0.76
CA ALA A 113 23.22 -36.86 2.19
C ALA A 113 24.28 -35.77 2.49
N PRO A 114 24.16 -35.06 3.63
CA PRO A 114 25.19 -34.14 4.09
C PRO A 114 26.53 -34.86 4.33
N SER A 115 27.64 -34.18 4.08
CA SER A 115 28.99 -34.76 4.19
C SER A 115 29.51 -34.74 5.63
N LEU A 116 29.31 -33.63 6.34
CA LEU A 116 29.85 -33.37 7.67
C LEU A 116 28.78 -32.87 8.65
N ALA A 117 27.83 -32.06 8.17
CA ALA A 117 26.79 -31.46 8.99
C ALA A 117 25.59 -32.40 9.23
N ARG A 118 24.72 -32.08 10.20
CA ARG A 118 23.46 -32.83 10.41
C ARG A 118 22.47 -32.60 9.28
N TYR A 119 22.45 -31.40 8.72
CA TYR A 119 21.57 -30.95 7.66
C TYR A 119 22.36 -30.25 6.54
N LYS A 120 21.95 -30.51 5.30
CA LYS A 120 22.41 -29.79 4.11
C LYS A 120 21.46 -28.63 3.83
N VAL A 121 21.99 -27.41 3.81
CA VAL A 121 21.21 -26.17 3.75
C VAL A 121 21.45 -25.44 2.45
N TYR A 122 20.37 -25.14 1.74
CA TYR A 122 20.39 -24.28 0.55
C TYR A 122 19.78 -22.93 0.90
N ILE A 123 20.61 -21.89 0.93
CA ILE A 123 20.17 -20.50 1.13
C ILE A 123 20.08 -19.86 -0.26
N ILE A 124 18.86 -19.55 -0.70
CA ILE A 124 18.61 -18.90 -2.00
C ILE A 124 18.15 -17.47 -1.73
N ASP A 125 19.04 -16.50 -1.93
CA ASP A 125 18.74 -15.08 -1.77
C ASP A 125 18.10 -14.49 -3.03
N GLU A 126 17.27 -13.46 -2.83
CA GLU A 126 16.44 -12.81 -3.84
C GLU A 126 15.69 -13.79 -4.78
N VAL A 127 15.09 -14.84 -4.20
CA VAL A 127 14.45 -15.95 -4.95
C VAL A 127 13.38 -15.49 -5.96
N HIS A 128 12.82 -14.30 -5.81
CA HIS A 128 11.88 -13.72 -6.77
C HIS A 128 12.52 -13.42 -8.14
N MET A 129 13.85 -13.42 -8.24
CA MET A 129 14.61 -13.24 -9.47
C MET A 129 14.75 -14.54 -10.28
N LEU A 130 14.33 -15.69 -9.75
CA LEU A 130 14.35 -16.96 -10.49
C LEU A 130 13.39 -16.92 -11.69
N SER A 131 13.82 -17.55 -12.78
CA SER A 131 12.93 -17.77 -13.93
C SER A 131 11.77 -18.72 -13.57
N THR A 132 10.68 -18.66 -14.33
CA THR A 132 9.52 -19.54 -14.14
C THR A 132 9.89 -21.02 -14.27
N GLY A 133 10.79 -21.36 -15.20
CA GLY A 133 11.33 -22.72 -15.33
C GLY A 133 12.13 -23.17 -14.11
N ALA A 134 12.89 -22.26 -13.49
CA ALA A 134 13.67 -22.52 -12.29
C ALA A 134 12.77 -22.78 -11.07
N PHE A 135 11.68 -22.01 -10.90
CA PHE A 135 10.67 -22.28 -9.88
C PHE A 135 10.04 -23.68 -10.03
N ASN A 136 9.72 -24.09 -11.26
CA ASN A 136 9.16 -25.42 -11.52
C ASN A 136 10.16 -26.55 -11.23
N ALA A 137 11.45 -26.33 -11.45
CA ALA A 137 12.49 -27.29 -11.09
C ALA A 137 12.58 -27.47 -9.57
N LEU A 138 12.44 -26.38 -8.80
CA LEU A 138 12.45 -26.38 -7.34
C LEU A 138 11.19 -27.03 -6.72
N LEU A 139 10.03 -26.89 -7.37
CA LEU A 139 8.76 -27.46 -6.88
C LEU A 139 8.84 -28.96 -6.59
N LYS A 140 9.49 -29.73 -7.48
CA LYS A 140 9.66 -31.18 -7.27
C LYS A 140 10.40 -31.50 -5.98
N THR A 141 11.41 -30.70 -5.63
CA THR A 141 12.22 -30.90 -4.42
C THR A 141 11.49 -30.47 -3.15
N LEU A 142 10.63 -29.45 -3.27
CA LEU A 142 9.80 -28.99 -2.16
C LEU A 142 8.59 -29.92 -1.92
N GLU A 143 8.12 -30.63 -2.95
CA GLU A 143 7.05 -31.63 -2.85
C GLU A 143 7.53 -32.95 -2.27
N GLU A 144 8.71 -33.40 -2.67
CA GLU A 144 9.32 -34.64 -2.21
C GLU A 144 10.64 -34.32 -1.47
N PRO A 145 10.56 -33.76 -0.26
CA PRO A 145 11.75 -33.31 0.46
C PRO A 145 12.63 -34.50 0.86
N THR A 146 13.91 -34.39 0.52
CA THR A 146 14.95 -35.32 0.93
C THR A 146 15.23 -35.17 2.42
N GLN A 147 15.43 -36.30 3.12
CA GLN A 147 15.77 -36.28 4.54
C GLN A 147 17.04 -35.46 4.77
N ASN A 148 17.05 -34.65 5.84
CA ASN A 148 18.17 -33.80 6.23
C ASN A 148 18.56 -32.70 5.22
N VAL A 149 17.67 -32.32 4.30
CA VAL A 149 17.84 -31.14 3.44
C VAL A 149 16.87 -30.04 3.84
N VAL A 150 17.39 -28.81 3.91
CA VAL A 150 16.60 -27.63 4.28
C VAL A 150 16.82 -26.52 3.26
N PHE A 151 15.72 -26.01 2.70
CA PHE A 151 15.73 -24.83 1.84
C PHE A 151 15.38 -23.58 2.65
N ILE A 152 16.19 -22.53 2.53
CA ILE A 152 15.90 -21.21 3.09
C ILE A 152 15.85 -20.24 1.92
N LEU A 153 14.65 -19.84 1.54
CA LEU A 153 14.39 -18.90 0.46
C LEU A 153 14.28 -17.50 1.06
N ALA A 154 15.00 -16.52 0.54
CA ALA A 154 14.87 -15.12 0.96
C ALA A 154 14.39 -14.25 -0.22
N THR A 155 13.43 -13.35 0.04
CA THR A 155 12.92 -12.42 -0.98
C THR A 155 12.59 -11.05 -0.39
N THR A 156 12.83 -10.00 -1.18
CA THR A 156 12.29 -8.65 -0.93
C THR A 156 10.87 -8.47 -1.48
N GLU A 157 10.46 -9.28 -2.46
CA GLU A 157 9.17 -9.16 -3.15
C GLU A 157 8.35 -10.44 -3.01
N LEU A 158 7.50 -10.50 -1.97
CA LEU A 158 6.68 -11.69 -1.68
C LEU A 158 5.65 -11.98 -2.78
N HIS A 159 5.09 -10.94 -3.40
CA HIS A 159 4.03 -11.04 -4.40
C HIS A 159 4.48 -11.68 -5.73
N LYS A 160 5.79 -11.67 -6.01
CA LYS A 160 6.38 -12.34 -7.18
C LYS A 160 6.55 -13.85 -6.98
N ILE A 161 6.37 -14.36 -5.76
CA ILE A 161 6.55 -15.77 -5.46
C ILE A 161 5.27 -16.54 -5.81
N PRO A 162 5.35 -17.63 -6.62
CA PRO A 162 4.20 -18.44 -6.96
C PRO A 162 3.49 -19.01 -5.73
N ALA A 163 2.14 -19.01 -5.74
CA ALA A 163 1.33 -19.57 -4.66
C ALA A 163 1.64 -21.05 -4.38
N THR A 164 2.10 -21.79 -5.39
CA THR A 164 2.53 -23.18 -5.31
C THR A 164 3.74 -23.39 -4.40
N ILE A 165 4.68 -22.44 -4.37
CA ILE A 165 5.81 -22.45 -3.44
C ILE A 165 5.32 -22.03 -2.05
N LEU A 166 4.52 -20.96 -2.01
CA LEU A 166 4.01 -20.40 -0.77
C LEU A 166 3.22 -21.40 0.09
N SER A 167 2.58 -22.41 -0.51
CA SER A 167 1.84 -23.46 0.22
C SER A 167 2.73 -24.55 0.82
N ARG A 168 4.02 -24.63 0.44
CA ARG A 168 4.96 -25.69 0.84
C ARG A 168 6.08 -25.19 1.75
N VAL A 169 6.12 -23.90 2.05
CA VAL A 169 7.19 -23.27 2.86
C VAL A 169 6.62 -22.69 4.16
N GLN A 170 7.43 -22.73 5.22
CA GLN A 170 7.13 -22.00 6.45
C GLN A 170 7.53 -20.53 6.27
N ARG A 171 6.57 -19.62 6.39
CA ARG A 171 6.77 -18.19 6.10
C ARG A 171 7.18 -17.41 7.34
N PHE A 172 8.19 -16.57 7.19
CA PHE A 172 8.65 -15.61 8.18
C PHE A 172 8.71 -14.22 7.53
N GLU A 173 8.01 -13.27 8.14
CA GLU A 173 7.96 -11.89 7.68
C GLU A 173 8.87 -11.03 8.55
N PHE A 174 9.84 -10.40 7.90
CA PHE A 174 10.81 -9.49 8.47
C PHE A 174 10.29 -8.07 8.33
N LYS A 175 10.13 -7.39 9.46
CA LYS A 175 9.60 -6.03 9.48
C LYS A 175 10.72 -5.02 9.26
N SER A 176 10.39 -3.83 8.78
CA SER A 176 11.32 -2.70 8.82
C SER A 176 11.76 -2.45 10.26
N ILE A 177 13.07 -2.29 10.47
CA ILE A 177 13.63 -2.03 11.79
C ILE A 177 13.22 -0.61 12.20
N LYS A 178 12.81 -0.42 13.46
CA LYS A 178 12.41 0.91 13.92
C LYS A 178 13.62 1.83 13.94
N THR A 179 13.39 3.11 13.63
CA THR A 179 14.46 4.13 13.63
C THR A 179 15.18 4.18 14.97
N GLN A 180 14.46 4.02 16.09
CA GLN A 180 15.04 4.01 17.42
C GLN A 180 16.05 2.85 17.60
N ASP A 181 15.66 1.63 17.21
CA ASP A 181 16.53 0.45 17.30
C ASP A 181 17.78 0.59 16.41
N ILE A 182 17.65 1.25 15.24
CA ILE A 182 18.79 1.57 14.37
C ILE A 182 19.75 2.56 15.06
N LYS A 183 19.22 3.64 15.66
CA LYS A 183 20.04 4.62 16.39
C LYS A 183 20.82 3.98 17.53
N GLU A 184 20.15 3.17 18.35
CA GLU A 184 20.78 2.45 19.46
C GLU A 184 21.90 1.53 18.99
N HIS A 185 21.70 0.84 17.87
CA HIS A 185 22.73 -0.03 17.29
C HIS A 185 23.92 0.76 16.70
N ILE A 186 23.66 1.90 16.05
CA ILE A 186 24.72 2.78 15.55
C ILE A 186 25.56 3.33 16.71
N HIS A 187 24.93 3.79 17.80
CA HIS A 187 25.64 4.23 19.00
C HIS A 187 26.52 3.14 19.58
N TYR A 188 26.01 1.92 19.72
CA TYR A 188 26.79 0.77 20.18
C TYR A 188 28.04 0.51 19.33
N ILE A 189 27.94 0.67 18.00
CA ILE A 189 29.08 0.48 17.09
C ILE A 189 30.08 1.62 17.24
N LEU A 190 29.61 2.87 17.29
CA LEU A 190 30.46 4.05 17.46
C LEU A 190 31.25 4.02 18.78
N GLU A 191 30.60 3.61 19.87
CA GLU A 191 31.27 3.39 21.16
C GLU A 191 32.36 2.32 21.05
N LYS A 192 32.09 1.21 20.35
CA LYS A 192 33.08 0.14 20.15
C LYS A 192 34.27 0.56 19.30
N GLU A 193 34.05 1.40 18.30
CA GLU A 193 35.13 1.94 17.46
C GLU A 193 35.84 3.15 18.11
N ASN A 194 35.40 3.61 19.29
CA ASN A 194 35.87 4.83 19.97
C ASN A 194 35.76 6.08 19.09
N ILE A 195 34.58 6.29 18.52
CA ILE A 195 34.26 7.42 17.64
C ILE A 195 33.19 8.27 18.34
N SER A 196 33.49 9.56 18.53
CA SER A 196 32.53 10.53 19.05
C SER A 196 31.45 10.82 18.01
N SER A 197 30.22 11.09 18.43
CA SER A 197 29.14 11.39 17.49
C SER A 197 28.13 12.37 18.04
N GLU A 198 27.68 13.28 17.18
CA GLU A 198 26.54 14.13 17.46
C GLU A 198 25.22 13.32 17.36
N PRO A 199 24.27 13.45 18.31
CA PRO A 199 23.01 12.70 18.29
C PRO A 199 22.21 12.89 16.99
N GLU A 200 22.21 14.12 16.47
CA GLU A 200 21.50 14.46 15.24
C GLU A 200 22.14 13.83 14.00
N ALA A 201 23.47 13.67 13.98
CA ALA A 201 24.18 12.98 12.90
C ALA A 201 23.75 11.51 12.79
N VAL A 202 23.57 10.82 13.93
CA VAL A 202 23.09 9.44 13.99
C VAL A 202 21.62 9.35 13.57
N GLU A 203 20.81 10.33 13.96
CA GLU A 203 19.40 10.38 13.59
C GLU A 203 19.20 10.56 12.08
N ILE A 204 20.03 11.37 11.42
CA ILE A 204 19.99 11.54 9.95
C ILE A 204 20.28 10.22 9.24
N ILE A 205 21.32 9.48 9.68
CA ILE A 205 21.68 8.17 9.10
C ILE A 205 20.56 7.15 9.34
N ALA A 206 20.02 7.08 10.55
CA ALA A 206 18.97 6.14 10.90
C ALA A 206 17.67 6.40 10.10
N ARG A 207 17.29 7.68 9.92
CA ARG A 207 16.16 8.05 9.06
C ARG A 207 16.42 7.67 7.60
N ARG A 208 17.64 7.92 7.10
CA ARG A 208 18.01 7.64 5.70
C ARG A 208 18.01 6.15 5.36
N ALA A 209 18.22 5.30 6.36
CA ALA A 209 18.25 3.85 6.21
C ALA A 209 16.88 3.21 5.95
N GLU A 210 15.76 3.92 6.17
CA GLU A 210 14.39 3.46 5.88
C GLU A 210 14.06 2.05 6.43
N GLY A 211 14.62 1.70 7.59
CA GLY A 211 14.41 0.41 8.26
C GLY A 211 15.38 -0.71 7.87
N GLY A 212 16.39 -0.44 7.04
CA GLY A 212 17.44 -1.38 6.65
C GLY A 212 18.75 -1.17 7.41
N MET A 213 19.14 -2.11 8.27
CA MET A 213 20.40 -2.02 9.04
C MET A 213 21.63 -2.03 8.12
N ARG A 214 21.61 -2.83 7.05
CA ARG A 214 22.72 -2.87 6.09
C ARG A 214 22.99 -1.50 5.46
N ASP A 215 21.92 -0.78 5.12
CA ASP A 215 22.02 0.52 4.49
C ASP A 215 22.46 1.59 5.51
N ALA A 216 21.93 1.53 6.75
CA ALA A 216 22.42 2.34 7.87
C ALA A 216 23.93 2.23 8.09
N LEU A 217 24.44 0.99 8.19
CA LEU A 217 25.86 0.73 8.39
C LEU A 217 26.71 1.08 7.16
N SER A 218 26.16 1.00 5.95
CA SER A 218 26.86 1.40 4.74
C SER A 218 27.02 2.91 4.65
N ILE A 219 25.98 3.67 5.04
CA ILE A 219 26.03 5.13 5.13
C ILE A 219 27.00 5.54 6.24
N LEU A 220 26.95 4.88 7.41
CA LEU A 220 27.87 5.12 8.50
C LEU A 220 29.33 4.89 8.08
N ASP A 221 29.62 3.80 7.38
CA ASP A 221 30.96 3.48 6.86
C ASP A 221 31.48 4.58 5.92
N GLN A 222 30.61 5.11 5.06
CA GLN A 222 30.94 6.25 4.20
C GLN A 222 31.18 7.53 5.03
N ALA A 223 30.37 7.78 6.06
CA ALA A 223 30.54 8.90 6.97
C ALA A 223 31.88 8.88 7.68
N LEU A 224 32.25 7.74 8.23
CA LEU A 224 33.53 7.59 8.90
C LEU A 224 34.73 7.66 7.95
N SER A 225 34.54 7.43 6.64
CA SER A 225 35.61 7.60 5.66
C SER A 225 35.93 9.07 5.34
N LEU A 226 34.96 9.97 5.59
CA LEU A 226 35.07 11.41 5.33
C LEU A 226 35.46 12.21 6.59
N THR A 227 35.32 11.63 7.79
CA THR A 227 35.67 12.30 9.05
C THR A 227 37.19 12.42 9.20
N GLN A 228 37.66 13.65 9.42
CA GLN A 228 39.04 13.93 9.82
C GLN A 228 39.07 14.13 11.34
N GLY A 229 39.10 13.04 12.12
CA GLY A 229 39.29 13.15 13.58
C GLY A 229 38.45 12.24 14.49
N ASN A 230 37.98 11.08 14.02
CA ASN A 230 37.17 10.14 14.85
C ASN A 230 35.91 10.79 15.45
N GLU A 231 35.33 11.77 14.77
CA GLU A 231 34.09 12.42 15.20
C GLU A 231 33.10 12.48 14.04
N LEU A 232 31.91 11.92 14.26
CA LEU A 232 30.79 11.97 13.33
C LEU A 232 29.94 13.22 13.62
N THR A 233 30.08 14.23 12.75
CA THR A 233 29.33 15.48 12.83
C THR A 233 28.07 15.44 11.95
N THR A 234 27.09 16.27 12.30
CA THR A 234 25.84 16.49 11.55
C THR A 234 26.11 16.87 10.09
N ALA A 235 27.04 17.79 9.85
CA ALA A 235 27.39 18.25 8.51
C ALA A 235 27.87 17.10 7.60
N ILE A 236 28.68 16.17 8.12
CA ILE A 236 29.19 15.02 7.34
C ILE A 236 28.05 14.04 7.03
N SER A 237 27.18 13.78 8.01
CA SER A 237 25.98 12.97 7.77
C SER A 237 25.10 13.59 6.68
N GLU A 238 24.82 14.90 6.73
CA GLU A 238 24.03 15.61 5.73
C GLU A 238 24.65 15.58 4.34
N GLU A 239 25.96 15.77 4.24
CA GLU A 239 26.71 15.72 2.98
C GLU A 239 26.52 14.37 2.29
N ILE A 240 26.70 13.27 3.03
CA ILE A 240 26.69 11.91 2.48
C ILE A 240 25.31 11.40 2.20
N THR A 241 24.36 11.63 3.11
CA THR A 241 22.98 11.20 2.87
C THR A 241 22.33 12.04 1.77
N GLY A 242 22.94 13.16 1.38
CA GLY A 242 22.33 14.16 0.52
C GLY A 242 21.10 14.77 1.18
N THR A 243 20.97 14.67 2.50
CA THR A 243 19.85 15.25 3.25
C THR A 243 20.02 16.76 3.23
N ILE A 244 18.90 17.44 3.16
CA ILE A 244 18.85 18.90 3.20
C ILE A 244 18.73 19.30 4.65
N SER A 245 19.54 20.27 5.07
CA SER A 245 19.51 20.75 6.44
C SER A 245 18.13 21.30 6.77
N LEU A 246 17.67 21.06 8.00
CA LEU A 246 16.39 21.59 8.47
C LEU A 246 16.37 23.12 8.37
N SER A 247 17.50 23.78 8.59
CA SER A 247 17.67 25.23 8.40
C SER A 247 17.41 25.69 6.97
N ALA A 248 17.83 24.92 5.95
CA ALA A 248 17.57 25.28 4.57
C ALA A 248 16.09 25.11 4.20
N LEU A 249 15.40 24.13 4.78
CA LEU A 249 13.95 23.97 4.63
C LEU A 249 13.18 25.07 5.38
N ASP A 250 13.64 25.43 6.58
CA ASP A 250 13.11 26.53 7.39
C ASP A 250 13.15 27.84 6.59
N ASP A 251 14.32 28.18 6.03
CA ASP A 251 14.54 29.39 5.23
C ASP A 251 13.72 29.38 3.93
N TYR A 252 13.63 28.23 3.27
CA TYR A 252 12.84 28.08 2.04
C TYR A 252 11.36 28.27 2.31
N VAL A 253 10.79 27.63 3.35
CA VAL A 253 9.37 27.78 3.71
C VAL A 253 9.09 29.19 4.23
N ALA A 254 10.01 29.81 4.95
CA ALA A 254 9.89 31.20 5.37
C ALA A 254 9.85 32.16 4.16
N ALA A 255 10.69 31.94 3.15
CA ALA A 255 10.66 32.71 1.90
C ALA A 255 9.33 32.54 1.15
N LEU A 256 8.79 31.31 1.11
CA LEU A 256 7.46 31.04 0.54
C LEU A 256 6.34 31.77 1.31
N SER A 257 6.40 31.75 2.65
CA SER A 257 5.42 32.46 3.49
C SER A 257 5.44 33.96 3.28
N GLN A 258 6.61 34.53 2.99
CA GLN A 258 6.81 35.96 2.72
C GLN A 258 6.54 36.34 1.26
N GLN A 259 6.20 35.37 0.40
CA GLN A 259 6.02 35.56 -1.05
C GLN A 259 7.27 36.09 -1.76
N ASP A 260 8.46 35.83 -1.20
CA ASP A 260 9.74 36.22 -1.79
C ASP A 260 10.23 35.12 -2.76
N VAL A 261 9.69 35.15 -3.98
CA VAL A 261 10.05 34.21 -5.05
C VAL A 261 11.56 34.22 -5.35
N PRO A 262 12.23 35.39 -5.51
CA PRO A 262 13.67 35.43 -5.74
C PRO A 262 14.49 34.73 -4.65
N LYS A 263 14.15 34.95 -3.37
CA LYS A 263 14.83 34.30 -2.26
C LYS A 263 14.57 32.79 -2.23
N ALA A 264 13.33 32.37 -2.45
CA ALA A 264 12.99 30.94 -2.51
C ALA A 264 13.70 30.20 -3.65
N LEU A 265 13.81 30.82 -4.83
CA LEU A 265 14.59 30.29 -5.96
C LEU A 265 16.09 30.24 -5.64
N SER A 266 16.63 31.28 -4.99
CA SER A 266 18.04 31.30 -4.58
C SER A 266 18.35 30.18 -3.58
N CYS A 267 17.45 29.91 -2.62
CA CYS A 267 17.57 28.77 -1.72
C CYS A 267 17.57 27.44 -2.49
N LEU A 268 16.71 27.29 -3.50
CA LEU A 268 16.66 26.10 -4.34
C LEU A 268 17.94 25.92 -5.17
N ASP A 269 18.48 27.00 -5.73
CA ASP A 269 19.74 26.99 -6.48
C ASP A 269 20.92 26.58 -5.59
N LEU A 270 21.01 27.13 -4.38
CA LEU A 270 22.04 26.72 -3.41
C LEU A 270 21.97 25.23 -3.07
N LEU A 271 20.76 24.67 -2.96
CA LEU A 271 20.58 23.24 -2.73
C LEU A 271 21.02 22.41 -3.94
N PHE A 272 20.71 22.88 -5.16
CA PHE A 272 21.13 22.22 -6.39
C PHE A 272 22.65 22.23 -6.58
N ASP A 273 23.28 23.38 -6.36
CA ASP A 273 24.71 23.58 -6.56
C ASP A 273 25.54 22.76 -5.56
N ASN A 274 24.98 22.50 -4.37
CA ASN A 274 25.51 21.55 -3.39
C ASN A 274 25.23 20.07 -3.74
N GLY A 275 24.79 19.77 -4.96
CA GLY A 275 24.60 18.42 -5.49
C GLY A 275 23.39 17.68 -4.93
N LYS A 276 22.44 18.36 -4.26
CA LYS A 276 21.28 17.71 -3.64
C LYS A 276 20.23 17.36 -4.71
N SER A 277 19.60 16.19 -4.54
CA SER A 277 18.55 15.72 -5.47
C SER A 277 17.26 16.52 -5.30
N MET A 278 16.70 17.02 -6.41
CA MET A 278 15.41 17.73 -6.40
C MET A 278 14.25 16.86 -5.96
N THR A 279 14.26 15.58 -6.33
CA THR A 279 13.26 14.62 -5.83
C THR A 279 13.32 14.49 -4.32
N ARG A 280 14.54 14.51 -3.76
CA ARG A 280 14.76 14.44 -2.32
C ARG A 280 14.28 15.72 -1.63
N PHE A 281 14.62 16.88 -2.19
CA PHE A 281 14.13 18.18 -1.71
C PHE A 281 12.62 18.21 -1.55
N VAL A 282 11.87 17.82 -2.59
CA VAL A 282 10.41 17.81 -2.51
C VAL A 282 9.89 16.79 -1.49
N THR A 283 10.57 15.65 -1.36
CA THR A 283 10.20 14.64 -0.35
C THR A 283 10.44 15.15 1.07
N ASP A 284 11.57 15.79 1.34
CA ASP A 284 11.90 16.34 2.66
C ASP A 284 11.00 17.57 2.98
N LEU A 285 10.68 18.40 1.97
CA LEU A 285 9.68 19.46 2.09
C LEU A 285 8.30 18.93 2.48
N LEU A 286 7.85 17.80 1.90
CA LEU A 286 6.57 17.17 2.27
C LEU A 286 6.56 16.69 3.72
N HIS A 287 7.67 16.12 4.21
CA HIS A 287 7.81 15.73 5.61
C HIS A 287 7.76 16.96 6.53
N TYR A 288 8.50 18.01 6.16
CA TYR A 288 8.51 19.27 6.91
C TYR A 288 7.12 19.93 7.00
N LEU A 289 6.38 20.01 5.89
CA LEU A 289 5.01 20.54 5.88
C LEU A 289 4.03 19.67 6.70
N ARG A 290 4.20 18.33 6.66
CA ARG A 290 3.44 17.40 7.50
C ARG A 290 3.75 17.65 8.98
N ASP A 291 5.00 17.85 9.33
CA ASP A 291 5.42 18.06 10.71
C ASP A 291 4.84 19.37 11.27
N LEU A 292 4.79 20.44 10.47
CA LEU A 292 4.07 21.67 10.82
C LEU A 292 2.58 21.41 11.11
N LEU A 293 1.89 20.64 10.26
CA LEU A 293 0.49 20.28 10.49
C LEU A 293 0.29 19.47 11.77
N ILE A 294 1.16 18.49 12.04
CA ILE A 294 1.09 17.65 13.26
C ILE A 294 1.22 18.53 14.51
N VAL A 295 2.21 19.43 14.55
CA VAL A 295 2.41 20.34 15.67
C VAL A 295 1.22 21.29 15.85
N GLN A 296 0.67 21.84 14.76
CA GLN A 296 -0.53 22.68 14.82
C GLN A 296 -1.76 21.94 15.38
N THR A 297 -1.84 20.62 15.19
CA THR A 297 -2.94 19.79 15.73
C THR A 297 -2.69 19.27 17.15
N GLY A 298 -1.58 19.65 17.78
CA GLY A 298 -1.22 19.26 19.15
C GLY A 298 -0.40 17.98 19.26
N GLY A 299 0.23 17.52 18.17
CA GLY A 299 1.20 16.43 18.20
C GLY A 299 2.60 16.89 18.60
N GLU A 300 3.41 15.96 19.12
CA GLU A 300 4.82 16.20 19.41
C GLU A 300 5.66 16.13 18.12
N ASN A 301 6.67 17.00 18.01
CA ASN A 301 7.64 16.98 16.93
C ASN A 301 9.04 17.27 17.48
N THR A 302 10.06 16.79 16.78
CA THR A 302 11.47 16.93 17.17
C THR A 302 12.11 18.24 16.68
N ASN A 303 11.50 18.95 15.72
CA ASN A 303 12.04 20.23 15.23
C ASN A 303 11.50 21.41 16.05
N HIS A 304 12.40 22.17 16.67
CA HIS A 304 12.10 23.31 17.54
C HIS A 304 12.85 24.59 17.15
N SER A 305 13.32 24.70 15.90
CA SER A 305 14.03 25.91 15.46
C SER A 305 13.13 27.16 15.58
N SER A 306 13.73 28.33 15.81
CA SER A 306 12.96 29.59 15.92
C SER A 306 12.20 29.89 14.63
N VAL A 307 12.78 29.56 13.48
CA VAL A 307 12.17 29.75 12.16
C VAL A 307 11.05 28.72 11.91
N PHE A 308 11.18 27.49 12.41
CA PHE A 308 10.09 26.51 12.41
C PHE A 308 8.88 27.04 13.20
N VAL A 309 9.13 27.68 14.35
CA VAL A 309 8.06 28.29 15.16
C VAL A 309 7.39 29.45 14.44
N GLU A 310 8.14 30.28 13.70
CA GLU A 310 7.55 31.31 12.84
C GLU A 310 6.72 30.72 11.71
N ASN A 311 7.19 29.63 11.10
CA ASN A 311 6.48 28.90 10.04
C ASN A 311 5.19 28.22 10.54
N LEU A 312 5.04 27.96 11.85
CA LEU A 312 3.77 27.49 12.45
C LEU A 312 2.64 28.51 12.32
N ALA A 313 2.92 29.78 12.03
CA ALA A 313 1.88 30.78 11.78
C ALA A 313 1.13 30.58 10.46
N LEU A 314 1.61 29.70 9.57
CA LEU A 314 0.97 29.40 8.30
C LEU A 314 -0.42 28.77 8.49
N PRO A 315 -1.48 29.26 7.81
CA PRO A 315 -2.81 28.66 7.90
C PRO A 315 -2.81 27.19 7.43
N GLN A 316 -3.54 26.31 8.13
CA GLN A 316 -3.67 24.90 7.75
C GLN A 316 -4.10 24.70 6.29
N LYS A 317 -5.02 25.54 5.80
CA LYS A 317 -5.49 25.52 4.40
C LYS A 317 -4.33 25.71 3.40
N ASN A 318 -3.38 26.58 3.73
CA ASN A 318 -2.21 26.84 2.89
C ASN A 318 -1.24 25.66 2.95
N LEU A 319 -1.01 25.08 4.13
CA LEU A 319 -0.18 23.88 4.27
C LEU A 319 -0.73 22.69 3.46
N PHE A 320 -2.05 22.46 3.48
CA PHE A 320 -2.67 21.43 2.65
C PHE A 320 -2.50 21.68 1.15
N GLU A 321 -2.61 22.94 0.71
CA GLU A 321 -2.43 23.30 -0.71
C GLU A 321 -0.96 23.17 -1.14
N MET A 322 -0.01 23.56 -0.28
CA MET A 322 1.42 23.35 -0.50
C MET A 322 1.75 21.86 -0.62
N ILE A 323 1.22 21.03 0.28
CA ILE A 323 1.39 19.57 0.23
C ILE A 323 0.80 19.00 -1.07
N ARG A 324 -0.38 19.45 -1.49
CA ARG A 324 -1.02 19.01 -2.73
C ARG A 324 -0.14 19.33 -3.94
N LEU A 325 0.32 20.58 -4.07
CA LEU A 325 1.19 21.03 -5.17
C LEU A 325 2.54 20.31 -5.17
N ALA A 326 3.17 20.15 -4.01
CA ALA A 326 4.44 19.43 -3.88
C ALA A 326 4.28 17.94 -4.24
N THR A 327 3.17 17.30 -3.85
CA THR A 327 2.90 15.89 -4.17
C THR A 327 2.70 15.68 -5.68
N VAL A 328 1.94 16.56 -6.35
CA VAL A 328 1.76 16.50 -7.81
C VAL A 328 3.10 16.72 -8.51
N SER A 329 3.83 17.76 -8.11
CA SER A 329 5.11 18.12 -8.73
C SER A 329 6.17 17.03 -8.51
N LEU A 330 6.12 16.27 -7.41
CA LEU A 330 7.03 15.15 -7.16
C LEU A 330 6.95 14.06 -8.24
N ALA A 331 5.76 13.76 -8.75
CA ALA A 331 5.59 12.78 -9.82
C ALA A 331 6.20 13.27 -11.15
N ASP A 332 6.00 14.56 -11.46
CA ASP A 332 6.56 15.20 -12.65
C ASP A 332 8.10 15.29 -12.56
N ILE A 333 8.64 15.66 -11.40
CA ILE A 333 10.08 15.73 -11.15
C ILE A 333 10.74 14.35 -11.28
N LYS A 334 10.08 13.27 -10.80
CA LYS A 334 10.61 11.90 -10.89
C LYS A 334 10.66 11.37 -12.33
N SER A 335 9.72 11.79 -13.18
CA SER A 335 9.61 11.31 -14.56
C SER A 335 10.33 12.20 -15.58
N SER A 336 10.72 13.42 -15.19
CA SER A 336 11.36 14.41 -16.05
C SER A 336 12.85 14.19 -16.25
N LEU A 337 13.35 14.56 -17.44
CA LEU A 337 14.78 14.64 -17.78
C LEU A 337 15.45 15.89 -17.20
N GLN A 338 14.68 16.89 -16.77
CA GLN A 338 15.19 18.13 -16.18
C GLN A 338 14.51 18.43 -14.83
N PRO A 339 14.85 17.69 -13.76
CA PRO A 339 14.25 17.85 -12.43
C PRO A 339 14.31 19.28 -11.86
N LYS A 340 15.37 20.03 -12.19
CA LYS A 340 15.59 21.41 -11.71
C LYS A 340 14.48 22.37 -12.15
N ILE A 341 14.14 22.38 -13.44
CA ILE A 341 13.13 23.29 -14.00
C ILE A 341 11.75 23.03 -13.37
N TYR A 342 11.39 21.77 -13.19
CA TYR A 342 10.13 21.41 -12.56
C TYR A 342 10.08 21.81 -11.07
N ALA A 343 11.22 21.73 -10.37
CA ALA A 343 11.33 22.20 -9.00
C ALA A 343 11.21 23.74 -8.92
N GLU A 344 11.85 24.49 -9.81
CA GLU A 344 11.71 25.95 -9.92
C GLU A 344 10.25 26.36 -10.21
N MET A 345 9.60 25.69 -11.17
CA MET A 345 8.18 25.93 -11.47
C MET A 345 7.28 25.63 -10.26
N MET A 346 7.58 24.58 -9.51
CA MET A 346 6.89 24.28 -8.26
C MET A 346 7.10 25.40 -7.23
N THR A 347 8.33 25.89 -7.04
CA THR A 347 8.63 27.00 -6.13
C THR A 347 7.84 28.26 -6.46
N VAL A 348 7.79 28.64 -7.73
CA VAL A 348 7.00 29.80 -8.18
C VAL A 348 5.52 29.61 -7.85
N ARG A 349 4.94 28.45 -8.18
CA ARG A 349 3.53 28.13 -7.88
C ARG A 349 3.23 28.11 -6.37
N LEU A 350 4.17 27.62 -5.56
CA LEU A 350 4.01 27.59 -4.10
C LEU A 350 4.02 29.01 -3.50
N ALA A 351 4.85 29.92 -4.02
CA ALA A 351 4.92 31.30 -3.56
C ALA A 351 3.70 32.14 -3.97
N GLU A 352 2.98 31.74 -5.02
CA GLU A 352 1.74 32.38 -5.47
C GLU A 352 0.53 32.07 -4.56
N ILE A 353 0.64 31.10 -3.65
CA ILE A 353 -0.42 30.79 -2.68
C ILE A 353 -0.59 31.99 -1.75
N LYS A 354 -1.66 32.75 -1.96
CA LYS A 354 -1.95 33.91 -1.11
C LYS A 354 -2.29 33.45 0.31
N PRO A 355 -1.61 33.96 1.36
CA PRO A 355 -2.18 33.91 2.69
C PRO A 355 -3.44 34.80 2.65
N GLU A 356 -4.62 34.19 2.72
CA GLU A 356 -5.80 34.97 3.05
C GLU A 356 -5.53 35.60 4.41
N PRO A 357 -5.56 36.94 4.56
CA PRO A 357 -5.55 37.52 5.88
C PRO A 357 -6.73 36.91 6.63
N ALA A 358 -6.48 36.44 7.86
CA ALA A 358 -7.55 36.08 8.78
C ALA A 358 -8.61 37.17 8.69
N LEU A 359 -9.83 36.80 8.27
CA LEU A 359 -10.93 37.69 7.92
C LEU A 359 -10.88 38.97 8.76
N SER A 360 -10.47 40.07 8.12
CA SER A 360 -10.43 41.38 8.76
C SER A 360 -11.82 41.64 9.36
N GLY A 361 -11.89 42.01 10.64
CA GLY A 361 -13.13 42.24 11.40
C GLY A 361 -14.14 43.22 10.77
N ALA A 362 -13.81 43.85 9.64
CA ALA A 362 -14.76 44.57 8.79
C ALA A 362 -15.89 43.67 8.25
N VAL A 363 -15.62 42.43 7.85
CA VAL A 363 -16.65 41.52 7.31
C VAL A 363 -17.54 40.98 8.42
N GLU A 364 -17.00 40.74 9.62
CA GLU A 364 -17.82 40.38 10.80
C GLU A 364 -18.70 41.54 11.26
N ASN A 365 -18.22 42.77 11.19
CA ASN A 365 -19.01 43.96 11.47
C ASN A 365 -20.10 44.21 10.40
N GLU A 366 -19.81 43.97 9.11
CA GLU A 366 -20.81 44.03 8.05
C GLU A 366 -21.87 42.92 8.19
N ILE A 367 -21.46 41.70 8.56
CA ILE A 367 -22.39 40.61 8.82
C ILE A 367 -23.23 40.87 10.09
N ALA A 368 -22.65 41.49 11.12
CA ALA A 368 -23.37 41.86 12.34
C ALA A 368 -24.39 42.97 12.09
N THR A 369 -24.01 43.99 11.32
CA THR A 369 -24.91 45.09 10.92
C THR A 369 -26.02 44.60 9.99
N LEU A 370 -25.71 43.77 8.98
CA LEU A 370 -26.72 43.14 8.12
C LEU A 370 -27.66 42.22 8.90
N ARG A 371 -27.17 41.49 9.91
CA ARG A 371 -28.02 40.67 10.80
C ARG A 371 -28.94 41.53 11.66
N GLN A 372 -28.48 42.68 12.15
CA GLN A 372 -29.33 43.64 12.86
C GLN A 372 -30.37 44.29 11.94
N GLU A 373 -30.00 44.64 10.71
CA GLU A 373 -30.92 45.23 9.72
C GLU A 373 -32.04 44.23 9.34
N VAL A 374 -31.68 42.96 9.12
CA VAL A 374 -32.64 41.88 8.84
C VAL A 374 -33.53 41.59 10.05
N ALA A 375 -33.00 41.69 11.27
CA ALA A 375 -33.81 41.54 12.49
C ALA A 375 -34.83 42.69 12.63
N ARG A 376 -34.42 43.94 12.36
CA ARG A 376 -35.30 45.12 12.37
C ARG A 376 -36.41 45.02 11.33
N LEU A 377 -36.05 44.65 10.09
CA LEU A 377 -37.00 44.47 8.99
C LEU A 377 -38.00 43.34 9.26
N LYS A 378 -37.55 42.22 9.87
CA LYS A 378 -38.46 41.14 10.30
C LYS A 378 -39.43 41.59 11.40
N GLN A 379 -38.99 42.48 12.31
CA GLN A 379 -39.84 43.04 13.35
C GLN A 379 -40.88 44.01 12.78
N GLU A 380 -40.50 44.85 11.82
CA GLU A 380 -41.43 45.75 11.11
C GLU A 380 -42.46 44.96 10.27
N LEU A 381 -42.04 43.89 9.59
CA LEU A 381 -42.92 42.97 8.87
C LEU A 381 -43.89 42.22 9.80
N SER A 382 -43.48 41.92 11.04
CA SER A 382 -44.36 41.25 12.02
C SER A 382 -45.46 42.14 12.61
N ASN A 383 -45.33 43.47 12.52
CA ASN A 383 -46.32 44.43 13.03
C ASN A 383 -47.44 44.78 12.02
N VAL A 384 -47.35 44.37 10.75
CA VAL A 384 -48.35 44.71 9.70
C VAL A 384 -49.34 43.56 9.42
N GLY A 385 -49.21 42.41 10.08
CA GLY A 385 -50.03 41.23 9.81
C GLY A 385 -50.55 40.53 11.06
N ALA A 386 -51.32 41.22 11.90
CA ALA A 386 -51.96 40.61 13.07
C ALA A 386 -53.40 40.15 12.76
N VAL A 387 -53.55 38.86 12.41
CA VAL A 387 -54.76 38.08 12.74
C VAL A 387 -54.28 36.75 13.35
N PRO A 388 -54.65 36.43 14.60
CA PRO A 388 -54.10 35.28 15.30
C PRO A 388 -54.87 34.00 14.96
N LYS A 389 -54.17 32.97 14.50
CA LYS A 389 -54.68 31.59 14.52
C LYS A 389 -53.76 30.76 15.41
N GLN A 390 -54.31 30.32 16.53
CA GLN A 390 -53.69 29.43 17.51
C GLN A 390 -53.31 28.10 16.84
N VAL A 391 -52.06 27.66 17.08
CA VAL A 391 -51.63 26.28 16.86
C VAL A 391 -50.98 25.78 18.16
N ALA A 392 -51.51 24.68 18.65
CA ALA A 392 -51.08 23.93 19.83
C ALA A 392 -49.71 23.24 19.61
N PRO A 393 -49.05 22.73 20.66
CA PRO A 393 -47.60 22.55 20.70
C PRO A 393 -47.12 21.35 19.87
N ALA A 394 -46.05 21.56 19.11
CA ALA A 394 -45.34 20.52 18.37
C ALA A 394 -44.48 19.65 19.32
N PRO A 395 -44.44 18.32 19.11
CA PRO A 395 -43.64 17.41 19.90
C PRO A 395 -42.15 17.46 19.54
N SER A 396 -41.36 16.95 20.47
CA SER A 396 -39.91 16.84 20.51
C SER A 396 -39.27 16.21 19.27
N ARG A 397 -38.10 16.77 18.90
CA ARG A 397 -37.14 16.27 17.91
C ARG A 397 -36.83 14.78 18.10
N PRO A 398 -36.80 13.97 17.02
CA PRO A 398 -36.02 12.75 16.99
C PRO A 398 -34.57 13.06 16.58
N ALA A 399 -33.66 12.33 17.23
CA ALA A 399 -32.24 12.28 16.95
C ALA A 399 -31.94 11.80 15.51
N THR A 400 -30.78 12.22 15.01
CA THR A 400 -30.17 11.83 13.73
C THR A 400 -30.07 10.30 13.58
N GLY A 401 -31.02 9.72 12.87
CA GLY A 401 -30.94 8.34 12.37
C GLY A 401 -30.06 8.27 11.14
N LYS A 402 -29.09 7.34 11.13
CA LYS A 402 -28.33 6.96 9.93
C LYS A 402 -29.30 6.62 8.81
N THR A 403 -29.29 7.38 7.73
CA THR A 403 -30.08 7.11 6.52
C THR A 403 -29.52 5.88 5.82
N VAL A 404 -30.19 4.74 6.00
CA VAL A 404 -30.00 3.55 5.18
C VAL A 404 -30.55 3.88 3.79
N TYR A 405 -29.68 3.86 2.77
CA TYR A 405 -30.09 3.99 1.38
C TYR A 405 -31.01 2.82 1.02
N ARG A 406 -32.17 3.12 0.41
CA ARG A 406 -33.14 2.12 -0.09
C ARG A 406 -33.40 2.40 -1.56
N VAL A 407 -33.21 1.38 -2.40
CA VAL A 407 -33.45 1.47 -3.84
C VAL A 407 -34.95 1.48 -4.14
N ASP A 408 -35.34 2.23 -5.16
CA ASP A 408 -36.72 2.33 -5.63
C ASP A 408 -37.15 1.02 -6.32
N ARG A 409 -37.77 0.12 -5.55
CA ARG A 409 -38.10 -1.27 -5.97
C ARG A 409 -38.97 -1.32 -7.24
N ASN A 410 -39.77 -0.29 -7.49
CA ASN A 410 -40.65 -0.20 -8.66
C ASN A 410 -39.86 -0.02 -9.97
N LYS A 411 -38.77 0.76 -9.96
CA LYS A 411 -37.90 0.94 -11.15
C LYS A 411 -37.09 -0.31 -11.47
N VAL A 412 -36.62 -1.02 -10.44
CA VAL A 412 -35.93 -2.31 -10.62
C VAL A 412 -36.87 -3.35 -11.23
N GLN A 413 -38.14 -3.36 -10.81
CA GLN A 413 -39.14 -4.27 -11.34
C GLN A 413 -39.54 -3.95 -12.79
N SER A 414 -39.64 -2.69 -13.19
CA SER A 414 -39.92 -2.32 -14.58
C SER A 414 -38.79 -2.72 -15.53
N ILE A 415 -37.53 -2.58 -15.10
CA ILE A 415 -36.35 -2.98 -15.89
C ILE A 415 -36.28 -4.51 -16.05
N LEU A 416 -36.62 -5.26 -15.00
CA LEU A 416 -36.75 -6.71 -15.08
C LEU A 416 -37.88 -7.16 -16.01
N GLN A 417 -38.98 -6.41 -16.07
CA GLN A 417 -40.11 -6.72 -16.95
C GLN A 417 -39.76 -6.45 -18.42
N GLU A 418 -39.11 -5.33 -18.73
CA GLU A 418 -38.62 -4.99 -20.07
C GLU A 418 -37.50 -5.95 -20.55
N ALA A 419 -36.65 -6.42 -19.62
CA ALA A 419 -35.66 -7.46 -19.91
C ALA A 419 -36.29 -8.85 -20.20
N VAL A 420 -37.51 -9.10 -19.73
CA VAL A 420 -38.29 -10.32 -20.06
C VAL A 420 -38.99 -10.19 -21.42
N GLU A 421 -39.37 -8.96 -21.82
CA GLU A 421 -39.97 -8.69 -23.14
C GLU A 421 -38.96 -8.88 -24.29
N ASN A 422 -37.67 -8.58 -24.07
CA ASN A 422 -36.58 -8.78 -25.04
C ASN A 422 -35.42 -9.63 -24.46
N PRO A 423 -35.60 -10.95 -24.30
CA PRO A 423 -34.66 -11.80 -23.55
C PRO A 423 -33.29 -11.96 -24.23
N ASP A 424 -33.25 -12.00 -25.57
CA ASP A 424 -31.99 -12.17 -26.31
C ASP A 424 -31.08 -10.95 -26.20
N LEU A 425 -31.66 -9.76 -26.27
CA LEU A 425 -30.91 -8.51 -26.19
C LEU A 425 -30.43 -8.21 -24.76
N ALA A 426 -31.28 -8.46 -23.76
CA ALA A 426 -30.91 -8.33 -22.35
C ALA A 426 -29.77 -9.30 -21.97
N ARG A 427 -29.82 -10.55 -22.44
CA ARG A 427 -28.76 -11.55 -22.21
C ARG A 427 -27.46 -11.15 -22.90
N GLN A 428 -27.51 -10.69 -24.15
CA GLN A 428 -26.33 -10.23 -24.87
C GLN A 428 -25.66 -9.02 -24.20
N ASN A 429 -26.45 -8.01 -23.78
CA ASN A 429 -25.92 -6.83 -23.11
C ASN A 429 -25.32 -7.15 -21.74
N LEU A 430 -25.94 -8.06 -20.99
CA LEU A 430 -25.39 -8.54 -19.71
C LEU A 430 -24.04 -9.27 -19.91
N ILE A 431 -23.93 -10.13 -20.92
CA ILE A 431 -22.67 -10.85 -21.21
C ILE A 431 -21.57 -9.87 -21.62
N ARG A 432 -21.89 -8.89 -22.48
CA ARG A 432 -20.93 -7.84 -22.87
C ARG A 432 -20.45 -7.04 -21.66
N LEU A 433 -21.37 -6.67 -20.78
CA LEU A 433 -21.05 -5.89 -19.60
C LEU A 433 -20.25 -6.70 -18.57
N GLN A 434 -20.56 -7.98 -18.36
CA GLN A 434 -19.77 -8.87 -17.50
C GLN A 434 -18.33 -9.07 -18.02
N ASN A 435 -18.16 -9.24 -19.34
CA ASN A 435 -16.84 -9.41 -19.94
C ASN A 435 -16.01 -8.12 -19.89
N ALA A 436 -16.64 -6.96 -20.11
CA ALA A 436 -15.98 -5.66 -20.04
C ALA A 436 -15.78 -5.15 -18.60
N TRP A 437 -16.46 -5.72 -17.60
CA TRP A 437 -16.50 -5.18 -16.23
C TRP A 437 -15.12 -5.07 -15.58
N GLY A 438 -14.23 -6.04 -15.84
CA GLY A 438 -12.85 -6.01 -15.35
C GLY A 438 -12.07 -4.81 -15.88
N GLU A 439 -12.14 -4.57 -17.19
CA GLU A 439 -11.48 -3.44 -17.85
C GLU A 439 -12.08 -2.09 -17.38
N VAL A 440 -13.40 -2.04 -17.18
CA VAL A 440 -14.08 -0.84 -16.66
C VAL A 440 -13.57 -0.49 -15.25
N ILE A 441 -13.44 -1.47 -14.34
CA ILE A 441 -12.90 -1.24 -12.99
C ILE A 441 -11.43 -0.80 -13.04
N GLU A 442 -10.64 -1.32 -13.98
CA GLU A 442 -9.25 -0.94 -14.14
C GLU A 442 -9.04 0.44 -14.75
N SER A 443 -9.94 0.86 -15.64
CA SER A 443 -9.93 2.19 -16.25
C SER A 443 -10.27 3.33 -15.28
N LEU A 444 -10.91 3.01 -14.14
CA LEU A 444 -11.29 3.98 -13.12
C LEU A 444 -10.13 4.23 -12.14
N GLY A 445 -9.86 5.50 -11.85
CA GLY A 445 -8.80 5.93 -10.93
C GLY A 445 -9.33 6.29 -9.53
N GLY A 446 -8.49 6.09 -8.50
CA GLY A 446 -8.67 6.69 -7.18
C GLY A 446 -9.92 6.24 -6.39
N PRO A 447 -10.67 7.16 -5.77
CA PRO A 447 -11.78 6.83 -4.86
C PRO A 447 -13.00 6.21 -5.56
N ASP A 448 -13.15 6.38 -6.88
CA ASP A 448 -14.25 5.79 -7.64
C ASP A 448 -14.04 4.27 -7.84
N LYS A 449 -12.80 3.85 -8.13
CA LYS A 449 -12.44 2.42 -8.20
C LYS A 449 -12.75 1.70 -6.89
N ALA A 450 -12.41 2.31 -5.75
CA ALA A 450 -12.65 1.72 -4.43
C ALA A 450 -14.13 1.51 -4.09
N LEU A 451 -15.04 2.34 -4.64
CA LEU A 451 -16.48 2.20 -4.41
C LEU A 451 -17.08 1.03 -5.20
N LEU A 452 -16.48 0.69 -6.33
CA LEU A 452 -17.01 -0.28 -7.30
C LEU A 452 -16.33 -1.65 -7.20
N VAL A 453 -15.16 -1.71 -6.57
CA VAL A 453 -14.51 -2.97 -6.19
C VAL A 453 -15.44 -3.73 -5.25
N GLY A 454 -15.84 -4.93 -5.66
CA GLY A 454 -16.86 -5.74 -4.97
C GLY A 454 -18.30 -5.55 -5.49
N SER A 455 -18.50 -4.82 -6.59
CA SER A 455 -19.80 -4.76 -7.29
C SER A 455 -19.83 -5.67 -8.52
N GLN A 456 -21.01 -6.21 -8.83
CA GLN A 456 -21.22 -7.11 -9.97
C GLN A 456 -22.48 -6.74 -10.75
N PRO A 457 -22.43 -6.75 -12.08
CA PRO A 457 -23.60 -6.55 -12.91
C PRO A 457 -24.51 -7.79 -12.92
N VAL A 458 -25.78 -7.57 -12.60
CA VAL A 458 -26.77 -8.64 -12.42
C VAL A 458 -27.92 -8.61 -13.43
N ALA A 459 -28.20 -7.46 -14.05
CA ALA A 459 -29.18 -7.29 -15.12
C ALA A 459 -28.82 -6.10 -16.02
N ALA A 460 -29.19 -6.15 -17.29
CA ALA A 460 -29.06 -5.03 -18.23
C ALA A 460 -30.20 -5.07 -19.26
N ASN A 461 -30.81 -3.92 -19.57
CA ASN A 461 -31.71 -3.71 -20.71
C ASN A 461 -31.07 -2.67 -21.68
N GLU A 462 -31.82 -2.11 -22.63
CA GLU A 462 -31.30 -1.12 -23.60
C GLU A 462 -30.83 0.20 -22.96
N HIS A 463 -31.46 0.59 -21.84
CA HIS A 463 -31.30 1.92 -21.26
C HIS A 463 -30.72 1.92 -19.84
N HIS A 464 -30.68 0.78 -19.16
CA HIS A 464 -30.33 0.66 -17.75
C HIS A 464 -29.54 -0.63 -17.45
N ALA A 465 -28.65 -0.55 -16.46
CA ALA A 465 -27.89 -1.67 -15.94
C ALA A 465 -27.98 -1.72 -14.42
N ILE A 466 -28.23 -2.90 -13.86
CA ILE A 466 -28.33 -3.12 -12.42
C ILE A 466 -27.02 -3.70 -11.90
N LEU A 467 -26.41 -2.99 -10.94
CA LEU A 467 -25.20 -3.39 -10.24
C LEU A 467 -25.53 -3.79 -8.80
N ALA A 468 -25.15 -5.01 -8.42
CA ALA A 468 -25.28 -5.51 -7.07
C ALA A 468 -23.98 -5.26 -6.27
N PHE A 469 -24.10 -4.67 -5.08
CA PHE A 469 -23.00 -4.37 -4.17
C PHE A 469 -23.07 -5.23 -2.91
N GLU A 470 -21.92 -5.58 -2.34
CA GLU A 470 -21.85 -6.28 -1.04
C GLU A 470 -22.35 -5.42 0.14
N SER A 471 -22.29 -4.09 0.03
CA SER A 471 -22.68 -3.16 1.09
C SER A 471 -23.69 -2.12 0.62
N ASN A 472 -24.77 -1.94 1.38
CA ASN A 472 -25.78 -0.88 1.20
C ASN A 472 -25.16 0.54 1.21
N PHE A 473 -24.05 0.72 1.93
CA PHE A 473 -23.34 1.99 1.98
C PHE A 473 -22.70 2.33 0.64
N ASN A 474 -22.08 1.36 -0.03
CA ASN A 474 -21.41 1.56 -1.32
C ASN A 474 -22.44 1.80 -2.44
N ALA A 475 -23.57 1.08 -2.41
CA ALA A 475 -24.68 1.32 -3.33
C ALA A 475 -25.22 2.76 -3.22
N GLY A 476 -25.42 3.23 -1.99
CA GLY A 476 -25.89 4.60 -1.73
C GLY A 476 -24.89 5.70 -2.07
N GLN A 477 -23.59 5.44 -1.95
CA GLN A 477 -22.55 6.40 -2.34
C GLN A 477 -22.36 6.49 -3.85
N THR A 478 -22.49 5.37 -4.56
CA THR A 478 -22.43 5.33 -6.03
C THR A 478 -23.55 6.18 -6.64
N MET A 479 -24.74 6.11 -6.05
CA MET A 479 -25.93 6.85 -6.50
C MET A 479 -25.93 8.36 -6.21
N LYS A 480 -25.08 8.82 -5.29
CA LYS A 480 -24.96 10.25 -4.96
C LYS A 480 -23.98 11.00 -5.86
N ARG A 481 -23.25 10.30 -6.73
CA ARG A 481 -22.22 10.88 -7.59
C ARG A 481 -22.71 10.90 -9.04
N ASP A 482 -23.32 12.03 -9.44
CA ASP A 482 -23.81 12.22 -10.81
C ASP A 482 -22.70 12.10 -11.87
N ASN A 483 -21.49 12.57 -11.55
CA ASN A 483 -20.32 12.45 -12.42
C ASN A 483 -19.93 11.00 -12.74
N LEU A 484 -20.20 10.07 -11.82
CA LEU A 484 -19.83 8.66 -11.97
C LEU A 484 -20.71 7.99 -13.02
N ASN A 485 -22.02 8.27 -13.04
CA ASN A 485 -22.94 7.77 -14.06
C ASN A 485 -22.55 8.25 -15.46
N THR A 486 -22.15 9.51 -15.62
CA THR A 486 -21.70 10.05 -16.92
C THR A 486 -20.38 9.43 -17.37
N MET A 487 -19.40 9.29 -16.46
CA MET A 487 -18.13 8.63 -16.80
C MET A 487 -18.33 7.16 -17.15
N PHE A 488 -19.16 6.44 -16.40
CA PHE A 488 -19.49 5.06 -16.69
C PHE A 488 -20.18 4.89 -18.03
N GLY A 489 -21.19 5.73 -18.35
CA GLY A 489 -21.88 5.68 -19.63
C GLY A 489 -20.91 5.85 -20.80
N ASN A 490 -19.92 6.74 -20.67
CA ASN A 490 -18.88 6.96 -21.68
C ASN A 490 -17.94 5.75 -21.83
N ILE A 491 -17.49 5.16 -20.71
CA ILE A 491 -16.58 4.01 -20.73
C ILE A 491 -17.31 2.76 -21.27
N LEU A 492 -18.55 2.52 -20.87
CA LEU A 492 -19.37 1.41 -21.37
C LEU A 492 -19.73 1.58 -22.85
N SER A 493 -19.92 2.82 -23.33
CA SER A 493 -20.09 3.09 -24.76
C SER A 493 -18.87 2.66 -25.57
N GLN A 494 -17.66 2.92 -25.06
CA GLN A 494 -16.41 2.52 -25.70
C GLN A 494 -16.14 1.01 -25.62
N ALA A 495 -16.41 0.39 -24.46
CA ALA A 495 -16.06 -1.01 -24.20
C ALA A 495 -17.13 -2.02 -24.63
N ALA A 496 -18.42 -1.69 -24.45
CA ALA A 496 -19.55 -2.60 -24.67
C ALA A 496 -20.48 -2.18 -25.83
N GLY A 497 -20.30 -0.96 -26.38
CA GLY A 497 -21.09 -0.44 -27.50
C GLY A 497 -22.49 0.04 -27.14
N PHE A 498 -22.81 0.18 -25.84
CA PHE A 498 -24.07 0.74 -25.35
C PHE A 498 -23.84 1.54 -24.05
N SER A 499 -24.67 2.54 -23.78
CA SER A 499 -24.52 3.49 -22.66
C SER A 499 -25.72 3.46 -21.71
N PRO A 500 -25.77 2.49 -20.77
CA PRO A 500 -26.90 2.35 -19.85
C PRO A 500 -26.78 3.28 -18.63
N GLU A 501 -27.91 3.72 -18.07
CA GLU A 501 -27.97 4.33 -16.74
C GLU A 501 -27.85 3.26 -15.65
N ILE A 502 -27.00 3.51 -14.66
CA ILE A 502 -26.69 2.53 -13.62
C ILE A 502 -27.70 2.62 -12.48
N LEU A 503 -28.21 1.46 -12.04
CA LEU A 503 -28.94 1.27 -10.80
C LEU A 503 -28.14 0.42 -9.82
N ALA A 504 -27.76 1.00 -8.69
CA ALA A 504 -27.02 0.33 -7.62
C ALA A 504 -27.99 -0.25 -6.59
N ILE A 505 -27.88 -1.55 -6.32
CA ILE A 505 -28.66 -2.28 -5.30
C ILE A 505 -27.73 -3.13 -4.44
N SER A 506 -28.10 -3.43 -3.19
CA SER A 506 -27.34 -4.41 -2.42
C SER A 506 -27.69 -5.84 -2.81
N MET A 507 -26.76 -6.77 -2.53
CA MET A 507 -26.98 -8.20 -2.74
C MET A 507 -28.17 -8.76 -1.94
N GLU A 508 -28.46 -8.20 -0.75
CA GLU A 508 -29.61 -8.59 0.07
C GLU A 508 -30.93 -8.14 -0.58
N GLU A 509 -31.03 -6.86 -0.95
CA GLU A 509 -32.23 -6.31 -1.59
C GLU A 509 -32.47 -6.92 -2.99
N TRP A 510 -31.41 -7.24 -3.73
CA TRP A 510 -31.49 -7.92 -5.02
C TRP A 510 -32.13 -9.31 -4.90
N LYS A 511 -31.75 -10.10 -3.90
CA LYS A 511 -32.32 -11.44 -3.67
C LYS A 511 -33.82 -11.35 -3.37
N GLU A 512 -34.24 -10.38 -2.57
CA GLU A 512 -35.67 -10.17 -2.28
C GLU A 512 -36.47 -9.75 -3.53
N VAL A 513 -35.96 -8.78 -4.30
CA VAL A 513 -36.67 -8.27 -5.48
C VAL A 513 -36.76 -9.34 -6.57
N ARG A 514 -35.69 -10.12 -6.77
CA ARG A 514 -35.70 -11.24 -7.71
C ARG A 514 -36.68 -12.34 -7.29
N ALA A 515 -36.72 -12.69 -6.01
CA ALA A 515 -37.66 -13.68 -5.49
C ALA A 515 -39.12 -13.23 -5.65
N ALA A 516 -39.40 -11.95 -5.35
CA ALA A 516 -40.73 -11.36 -5.55
C ALA A 516 -41.15 -11.30 -7.02
N PHE A 517 -40.20 -11.00 -7.93
CA PHE A 517 -40.45 -11.00 -9.37
C PHE A 517 -40.71 -12.41 -9.92
N SER A 518 -39.91 -13.40 -9.54
CA SER A 518 -40.14 -14.80 -9.94
C SER A 518 -41.46 -15.35 -9.40
N ALA A 519 -41.88 -14.95 -8.20
CA ALA A 519 -43.21 -15.33 -7.67
C ALA A 519 -44.36 -14.69 -8.47
N LYS A 520 -44.21 -13.42 -8.89
CA LYS A 520 -45.19 -12.71 -9.72
C LYS A 520 -45.27 -13.28 -11.15
N ALA A 521 -44.13 -13.60 -11.76
CA ALA A 521 -44.06 -14.23 -13.07
C ALA A 521 -44.66 -15.65 -13.06
N LYS A 522 -44.43 -16.42 -11.98
CA LYS A 522 -45.12 -17.71 -11.78
C LYS A 522 -46.64 -17.54 -11.63
N SER A 523 -47.11 -16.50 -10.95
CA SER A 523 -48.56 -16.23 -10.84
C SER A 523 -49.21 -15.74 -12.14
N SER A 524 -48.46 -15.09 -13.06
CA SER A 524 -48.98 -14.71 -14.38
C SER A 524 -48.84 -15.82 -15.42
N GLN A 525 -47.93 -16.78 -15.23
CA GLN A 525 -47.82 -17.99 -16.05
C GLN A 525 -48.89 -19.05 -15.72
N THR A 526 -49.54 -19.01 -14.55
CA THR A 526 -50.65 -19.94 -14.25
C THR A 526 -51.95 -19.64 -15.02
N GLU A 527 -52.02 -18.58 -15.81
CA GLU A 527 -53.19 -18.26 -16.64
C GLU A 527 -52.97 -18.36 -18.16
N LYS A 528 -51.76 -18.69 -18.65
CA LYS A 528 -51.54 -19.00 -20.08
C LYS A 528 -50.50 -20.10 -20.26
N GLU A 529 -50.92 -21.13 -20.99
CA GLU A 529 -50.17 -22.27 -21.54
C GLU A 529 -49.90 -23.45 -20.60
N VAL A 530 -50.92 -24.31 -20.49
CA VAL A 530 -50.71 -25.76 -20.46
C VAL A 530 -50.46 -26.19 -21.91
N GLU A 531 -49.20 -26.38 -22.29
CA GLU A 531 -48.86 -27.24 -23.43
C GLU A 531 -48.18 -28.50 -22.89
N GLU A 532 -48.89 -29.62 -23.02
CA GLU A 532 -48.38 -30.96 -22.72
C GLU A 532 -47.24 -31.32 -23.68
N SER A 533 -46.07 -31.67 -23.14
CA SER A 533 -45.00 -32.28 -23.93
C SER A 533 -45.44 -33.67 -24.42
N LEU A 534 -45.59 -33.85 -25.72
CA LEU A 534 -46.01 -35.10 -26.38
C LEU A 534 -44.96 -36.24 -26.36
N ILE A 535 -43.91 -36.15 -25.53
CA ILE A 535 -42.85 -37.16 -25.45
C ILE A 535 -42.86 -37.79 -24.05
N PRO A 536 -43.14 -39.10 -23.91
CA PRO A 536 -43.13 -39.78 -22.61
C PRO A 536 -41.73 -39.81 -21.98
N GLU A 537 -41.66 -39.65 -20.66
CA GLU A 537 -40.40 -39.66 -19.89
C GLU A 537 -39.61 -40.97 -20.11
N GLY A 538 -38.33 -40.85 -20.46
CA GLY A 538 -37.41 -41.97 -20.70
C GLY A 538 -36.92 -42.12 -22.15
N PHE A 539 -37.51 -41.38 -23.11
CA PHE A 539 -37.10 -41.39 -24.52
C PHE A 539 -36.49 -40.06 -25.01
N GLU A 540 -36.03 -39.19 -24.10
CA GLU A 540 -35.45 -37.87 -24.40
C GLU A 540 -34.29 -37.92 -25.41
N PHE A 541 -33.54 -39.03 -25.47
CA PHE A 541 -32.41 -39.20 -26.38
C PHE A 541 -32.80 -39.29 -27.88
N LEU A 542 -34.10 -39.37 -28.20
CA LEU A 542 -34.61 -39.39 -29.58
C LEU A 542 -35.11 -38.01 -30.07
N ALA A 543 -35.08 -36.98 -29.23
CA ALA A 543 -35.54 -35.63 -29.58
C ALA A 543 -34.90 -35.08 -30.87
N ASP A 544 -33.62 -35.37 -31.10
CA ASP A 544 -32.87 -34.87 -32.25
C ASP A 544 -33.21 -35.55 -33.60
N LYS A 545 -34.07 -36.59 -33.60
CA LYS A 545 -34.44 -37.35 -34.81
C LYS A 545 -35.90 -37.26 -35.23
N VAL A 546 -36.73 -36.52 -34.49
CA VAL A 546 -38.15 -36.34 -34.83
C VAL A 546 -38.29 -35.09 -35.71
N LYS A 547 -38.78 -35.27 -36.94
CA LYS A 547 -39.27 -34.16 -37.77
C LYS A 547 -40.79 -34.16 -37.69
N VAL A 548 -41.36 -33.08 -37.18
CA VAL A 548 -42.79 -32.79 -37.27
C VAL A 548 -43.03 -32.21 -38.66
N GLU A 549 -43.80 -32.88 -39.50
CA GLU A 549 -44.34 -32.33 -40.74
C GLU A 549 -45.68 -31.65 -40.39
N GLU A 550 -45.80 -30.36 -40.69
CA GLU A 550 -47.05 -29.62 -40.57
C GLU A 550 -47.80 -29.69 -41.91
N ASP A 551 -49.05 -30.18 -41.89
CA ASP A 551 -50.01 -30.09 -42.99
C ASP A 551 -50.73 -28.73 -43.00
#